data_AF-A0A7G9B6A8-F1
#
_entry.id   AF-A0A7G9B6A8-F1
#
_cell.length_a   1.000
_cell.length_b   1.000
_cell.length_c   1.000
_cell.angle_alpha   90.00
_cell.angle_beta   90.00
_cell.angle_gamma   90.00
#
_symmetry.space_group_name_H-M   'P 1'
#
loop_
_entity.id
_entity.type
_entity.pdbx_description
1 polymer ?
#
loop_
_entity_poly.entity_id
_entity_poly.type
_entity_poly.pdbx_seq_one_letter_code
_entity_poly.pdbx_strand_id
1 'polypeptide(L)'
;MQKKYEICLRLSQEEKTLLENSARCCGLSKTAYLRRLILGAEVRALPSQEIKALRTEIHHIGNNINQIARSVNAGIAKPDDAKHGLYMLDRVYELMYQVAKK
;
A
#
# COMPACT_ATOMS: atom_id res chain seq x y z
N MET A 1 -31.99 -2.86 17.02
CA MET A 1 -31.29 -1.68 16.46
C MET A 1 -30.59 -0.94 17.59
N GLN A 2 -29.29 -0.68 17.49
CA GLN A 2 -28.59 0.15 18.47
C GLN A 2 -29.07 1.61 18.36
N LYS A 3 -29.25 2.30 19.50
CA LYS A 3 -29.54 3.74 19.54
C LYS A 3 -28.40 4.50 18.86
N LYS A 4 -28.74 5.37 17.91
CA LYS A 4 -27.79 6.28 17.26
C LYS A 4 -27.88 7.64 17.95
N TYR A 5 -26.73 8.21 18.27
CA TYR A 5 -26.60 9.55 18.85
C TYR A 5 -25.94 10.47 17.84
N GLU A 6 -26.45 11.70 17.72
CA GLU A 6 -25.86 12.74 16.89
C GLU A 6 -24.95 13.63 17.76
N ILE A 7 -23.82 14.04 17.20
CA ILE A 7 -22.87 14.95 17.85
C ILE A 7 -22.66 16.13 16.90
N CYS A 8 -22.97 17.33 17.37
CA CYS A 8 -22.64 18.58 16.68
C CYS A 8 -21.31 19.10 17.23
N LEU A 9 -20.30 19.18 16.37
CA LEU A 9 -18.96 19.63 16.73
C LEU A 9 -18.69 20.99 16.09
N ARG A 10 -18.47 22.01 16.93
CA ARG A 10 -18.01 23.33 16.48
C ARG A 10 -16.48 23.33 16.49
N LEU A 11 -15.90 23.72 15.36
CA LEU A 11 -14.46 23.74 15.14
C LEU A 11 -14.02 25.13 14.72
N SER A 12 -12.82 25.53 15.14
CA SER A 12 -12.11 26.64 14.53
C SER A 12 -11.72 26.29 13.09
N GLN A 13 -11.32 27.31 12.32
CA GLN A 13 -10.88 27.10 10.94
C GLN A 13 -9.63 26.20 10.87
N GLU A 14 -8.72 26.33 11.83
CA GLU A 14 -7.50 25.51 11.94
C GLU A 14 -7.85 24.05 12.26
N GLU A 15 -8.72 23.82 13.24
CA GLU A 15 -9.14 22.47 13.63
C GLU A 15 -9.90 21.76 12.50
N LYS A 16 -10.77 22.48 11.79
CA LYS A 16 -11.46 21.95 10.61
C LYS A 16 -10.46 21.53 9.53
N THR A 17 -9.47 22.38 9.25
CA THR A 17 -8.45 22.11 8.23
C THR A 17 -7.61 20.90 8.61
N LEU A 18 -7.20 20.79 9.87
CA LEU A 18 -6.47 19.64 10.39
C LEU A 18 -7.31 18.35 10.25
N LEU A 19 -8.57 18.37 10.68
CA LEU A 19 -9.47 17.22 10.56
C LEU A 19 -9.64 16.77 9.10
N GLU A 20 -9.79 17.70 8.17
CA GLU A 20 -9.93 17.41 6.74
C GLU A 20 -8.65 16.81 6.16
N ASN A 21 -7.49 17.36 6.51
CA ASN A 21 -6.21 16.85 6.05
C ASN A 21 -5.91 15.46 6.64
N SER A 22 -6.08 15.25 7.94
CA SER A 22 -5.84 13.96 8.58
C SER A 22 -6.79 12.88 8.05
N ALA A 23 -8.08 13.20 7.87
CA ALA A 23 -9.03 12.25 7.29
C ALA A 23 -8.66 11.89 5.84
N ARG A 24 -8.25 12.89 5.03
CA ARG A 24 -7.80 12.69 3.64
C ARG A 24 -6.53 11.84 3.58
N CYS A 25 -5.54 12.10 4.43
CA CYS A 25 -4.30 11.33 4.51
C CYS A 25 -4.56 9.86 4.83
N CYS A 26 -5.66 9.53 5.50
CA CYS A 26 -6.04 8.16 5.84
C CYS A 26 -7.05 7.54 4.87
N GLY A 27 -7.47 8.27 3.83
CA GLY A 27 -8.51 7.83 2.89
C GLY A 27 -9.89 7.67 3.54
N LEU A 28 -10.18 8.43 4.60
CA LEU A 28 -11.43 8.34 5.36
C LEU A 28 -12.29 9.59 5.21
N SER A 29 -13.60 9.43 5.38
CA SER A 29 -14.46 10.59 5.65
C SER A 29 -14.19 11.13 7.05
N LYS A 30 -14.49 12.41 7.29
CA LYS A 30 -14.34 13.05 8.61
C LYS A 30 -15.01 12.24 9.72
N THR A 31 -16.22 11.75 9.47
CA THR A 31 -16.97 10.92 10.43
C THR A 31 -16.33 9.56 10.66
N ALA A 32 -15.81 8.90 9.61
CA ALA A 32 -15.13 7.62 9.75
C ALA A 32 -13.81 7.77 10.51
N TYR A 33 -13.07 8.85 10.25
CA TYR A 33 -11.85 9.20 10.96
C TYR A 33 -12.12 9.42 12.46
N LEU A 34 -13.09 10.26 12.81
CA LEU A 34 -13.46 10.51 14.20
C LEU A 34 -13.96 9.26 14.92
N ARG A 35 -14.77 8.42 14.26
CA ARG A 35 -15.22 7.15 14.85
C ARG A 35 -14.05 6.21 15.15
N ARG A 36 -13.06 6.11 14.26
CA ARG A 36 -11.87 5.28 14.51
C ARG A 36 -11.07 5.82 15.69
N LEU A 37 -10.89 7.14 15.79
CA LEU A 37 -10.21 7.75 16.93
C LEU A 37 -10.93 7.47 18.25
N ILE A 38 -12.27 7.61 18.29
CA ILE A 38 -13.08 7.31 19.49
C ILE A 38 -12.94 5.85 19.92
N LEU A 39 -12.87 4.94 18.95
CA LEU A 39 -12.72 3.50 19.20
C LEU A 39 -11.27 3.08 19.50
N GLY A 40 -10.31 4.01 19.50
CA GLY A 40 -8.88 3.71 19.66
C GLY A 40 -8.32 2.85 18.54
N ALA A 41 -8.99 2.77 17.38
CA ALA A 41 -8.54 1.97 16.25
C ALA A 41 -7.33 2.65 15.60
N GLU A 42 -6.33 1.86 15.19
CA GLU A 42 -5.18 2.39 14.45
C GLU A 42 -5.65 3.11 13.18
N VAL A 43 -5.39 4.41 13.13
CA VAL A 43 -5.64 5.21 11.93
C VAL A 43 -4.34 5.27 11.14
N ARG A 44 -4.17 4.30 10.23
CA ARG A 44 -3.00 4.25 9.35
C ARG A 44 -3.17 5.23 8.19
N ALA A 45 -2.12 5.99 7.91
CA ALA A 45 -2.04 6.80 6.71
C ALA A 45 -2.14 5.89 5.47
N LEU A 46 -2.70 6.44 4.39
CA LEU A 46 -2.71 5.79 3.10
C LEU A 46 -1.26 5.56 2.66
N PRO A 47 -0.92 4.39 2.10
CA PRO A 47 0.39 4.22 1.48
C PRO A 47 0.61 5.33 0.46
N SER A 48 1.78 5.97 0.51
CA SER A 48 2.13 7.02 -0.43
C SER A 48 2.04 6.50 -1.87
N GLN A 49 1.84 7.41 -2.82
CA GLN A 49 1.82 7.03 -4.25
C GLN A 49 3.13 6.34 -4.66
N GLU A 50 4.25 6.74 -4.05
CA GLU A 50 5.55 6.08 -4.24
C GLU A 50 5.53 4.62 -3.79
N ILE A 51 5.00 4.32 -2.60
CA ILE A 51 4.87 2.94 -2.09
C ILE A 51 3.95 2.12 -2.99
N LYS A 52 2.87 2.72 -3.51
CA LYS A 52 1.99 2.05 -4.48
C LYS A 52 2.69 1.76 -5.80
N ALA A 53 3.46 2.70 -6.33
CA ALA A 53 4.22 2.51 -7.56
C ALA A 53 5.27 1.40 -7.40
N LEU A 54 6.02 1.41 -6.29
CA LEU A 54 7.00 0.37 -5.96
C LEU A 54 6.34 -1.01 -5.82
N ARG A 55 5.19 -1.09 -5.15
CA ARG A 55 4.40 -2.35 -5.07
C ARG A 55 4.00 -2.85 -6.46
N THR A 56 3.60 -1.95 -7.36
CA THR A 56 3.24 -2.30 -8.74
C THR A 56 4.44 -2.81 -9.52
N GLU A 57 5.61 -2.18 -9.39
CA GLU A 57 6.86 -2.62 -10.04
C GLU A 57 7.26 -4.03 -9.56
N ILE A 58 7.26 -4.27 -8.25
CA ILE A 58 7.52 -5.59 -7.67
C ILE A 58 6.51 -6.63 -8.20
N HIS A 59 5.24 -6.25 -8.34
CA HIS A 59 4.22 -7.15 -8.88
C HIS A 59 4.50 -7.53 -10.34
N HIS A 60 4.92 -6.59 -11.18
CA HIS A 60 5.31 -6.88 -12.57
C HIS A 60 6.51 -7.82 -12.63
N ILE A 61 7.52 -7.60 -11.79
CA ILE A 61 8.69 -8.48 -11.70
C ILE A 61 8.26 -9.89 -11.28
N GLY A 62 7.41 -10.02 -10.26
CA GLY A 62 6.86 -11.30 -9.82
C GLY A 62 6.09 -12.04 -10.92
N ASN A 63 5.32 -11.32 -11.75
CA ASN A 63 4.60 -11.93 -12.87
C ASN A 63 5.56 -12.53 -13.92
N ASN A 64 6.65 -11.83 -14.22
CA ASN A 64 7.66 -12.31 -15.17
C ASN A 64 8.42 -13.53 -14.62
N ILE A 65 8.79 -13.53 -13.33
CA ILE A 65 9.37 -14.71 -12.66
C ILE A 65 8.39 -15.90 -12.73
N ASN A 66 7.10 -15.67 -12.50
CA ASN A 66 6.09 -16.71 -12.60
C ASN A 66 5.90 -17.24 -14.03
N GLN A 67 6.14 -16.40 -15.06
CA GLN A 67 6.16 -16.87 -16.45
C GLN A 67 7.38 -17.77 -16.71
N ILE A 68 8.56 -17.39 -16.21
CA ILE A 68 9.77 -18.22 -16.30
C ILE A 68 9.54 -19.57 -15.61
N ALA A 69 9.00 -19.57 -14.38
CA ALA A 69 8.70 -20.80 -13.65
C ALA A 69 7.73 -21.71 -14.42
N ARG A 70 6.70 -21.15 -15.07
CA ARG A 70 5.79 -21.92 -15.93
C ARG A 70 6.49 -22.48 -17.17
N SER A 71 7.37 -21.72 -17.81
CA SER A 71 8.19 -22.19 -18.94
C SER A 71 9.10 -23.34 -18.53
N VAL A 72 9.70 -23.26 -17.33
CA VAL A 72 10.53 -24.33 -16.74
C VAL A 72 9.70 -25.57 -16.48
N ASN A 73 8.54 -25.43 -15.84
CA ASN A 73 7.64 -26.55 -15.56
C ASN A 73 7.11 -27.20 -16.84
N ALA A 74 6.99 -26.45 -17.94
CA ALA A 74 6.61 -26.96 -19.25
C ALA A 74 7.77 -27.63 -20.01
N GLY A 75 9.00 -27.57 -19.47
CA GLY A 75 10.21 -28.14 -20.10
C GLY A 75 10.74 -27.36 -21.30
N ILE A 76 10.31 -26.10 -21.49
CA ILE A 76 10.63 -25.27 -22.67
C ILE A 76 11.69 -24.20 -22.34
N ALA A 77 11.99 -24.02 -21.05
CA ALA A 77 12.92 -22.99 -20.59
C ALA A 77 14.36 -23.25 -21.01
N LYS A 78 15.07 -22.16 -21.33
CA LYS A 78 16.49 -22.14 -21.66
C LYS A 78 17.33 -21.76 -20.44
N PRO A 79 18.64 -22.08 -20.43
CA PRO A 79 19.54 -21.63 -19.37
C PRO A 79 19.54 -20.11 -19.14
N ASP A 80 19.28 -19.33 -20.19
CA ASP A 80 19.17 -17.87 -20.10
C ASP A 80 17.92 -17.41 -19.35
N ASP A 81 16.82 -18.18 -19.38
CA ASP A 81 15.61 -17.88 -18.59
C ASP A 81 15.89 -18.01 -17.09
N ALA A 82 16.72 -18.99 -16.70
CA ALA A 82 17.14 -19.15 -15.31
C ALA A 82 18.03 -17.98 -14.84
N LYS A 83 18.99 -17.54 -15.66
CA LYS A 83 19.82 -16.35 -15.38
C LYS A 83 18.97 -15.09 -15.27
N HIS A 84 18.00 -14.93 -16.16
CA HIS A 84 17.07 -13.82 -16.13
C HIS A 84 16.23 -13.85 -14.84
N GLY A 85 15.72 -15.02 -14.45
CA GLY A 85 15.00 -15.19 -13.18
C GLY A 85 15.81 -14.76 -11.96
N LEU A 86 17.10 -15.12 -11.89
CA LEU A 86 18.01 -14.66 -10.82
C LEU A 86 18.16 -13.13 -10.80
N TYR A 87 18.40 -12.51 -11.96
CA TYR A 87 18.50 -11.05 -12.06
C TYR A 87 17.21 -10.34 -11.57
N MET A 88 16.05 -10.91 -11.88
CA MET A 88 14.77 -10.37 -11.44
C MET A 88 14.60 -10.44 -9.92
N LEU A 89 15.11 -11.48 -9.26
CA LEU A 89 15.10 -11.59 -7.80
C LEU A 89 16.00 -10.53 -7.16
N ASP A 90 17.20 -10.31 -7.69
CA ASP A 90 18.10 -9.24 -7.23
C ASP A 90 17.43 -7.86 -7.35
N ARG A 91 16.69 -7.63 -8.45
CA ARG A 91 15.94 -6.39 -8.65
C ARG A 91 14.84 -6.19 -7.60
N VAL A 92 14.15 -7.25 -7.17
CA VAL A 92 13.19 -7.17 -6.06
C VAL A 92 13.89 -6.75 -4.77
N TYR A 93 15.05 -7.34 -4.47
CA TYR A 93 15.82 -6.99 -3.28
C TYR A 93 16.24 -5.51 -3.27
N GLU A 94 16.71 -4.98 -4.40
CA GLU A 94 17.05 -3.56 -4.54
C GLU A 94 15.85 -2.65 -4.25
N LEU A 95 14.69 -2.95 -4.84
CA LEU A 95 13.47 -2.15 -4.66
C LEU A 95 12.97 -2.21 -3.22
N MET A 96 13.02 -3.39 -2.59
CA MET A 96 12.67 -3.54 -1.17
C MET A 96 13.62 -2.75 -0.26
N TYR A 97 14.91 -2.71 -0.56
CA TYR A 97 15.89 -1.93 0.19
C TYR A 97 15.63 -0.42 0.07
N GLN A 98 15.25 0.07 -1.12
CA GLN A 98 14.87 1.47 -1.32
C GLN A 98 13.63 1.88 -0.50
N VAL A 99 12.67 0.96 -0.34
CA VAL A 99 11.50 1.18 0.53
C VAL A 99 11.92 1.22 2.00
N ALA A 100 12.77 0.30 2.44
CA ALA A 100 13.16 0.17 3.85
C ALA A 100 14.12 1.27 4.34
N LYS A 101 14.86 1.91 3.44
CA LYS A 101 15.78 3.01 3.76
C LYS A 101 15.07 4.37 3.92
N LYS A 102 13.79 4.47 3.55
CA LYS A 102 12.94 5.64 3.76
C LYS A 102 12.10 5.48 5.03
#